data_AF-A0A1I2EJM4-F1
#
_entry.id   AF-A0A1I2EJM4-F1
#
_cell.length_a   1.000
_cell.length_b   1.000
_cell.length_c   1.000
_cell.angle_alpha   90.00
_cell.angle_beta   90.00
_cell.angle_gamma   90.00
#
_symmetry.space_group_name_H-M   'P 1'
#
loop_
_entity.id
_entity.type
_entity.pdbx_description
1 polymer ?
#
loop_
_entity_poly.entity_id
_entity_poly.type
_entity_poly.pdbx_seq_one_letter_code
_entity_poly.pdbx_strand_id
1 'polypeptide(L)' 'MKTYTSVSHLRLVGKAWEIRHQLRLMSCKAASGASEPLASFLTRTSS' A
#
# COMPACT_ATOMS: atom_id res chain seq x y z
N MET A 1 -9.69 -8.12 -0.74
CA MET A 1 -8.25 -8.40 -0.99
C MET A 1 -7.46 -8.50 0.33
N LYS A 2 -6.31 -9.17 0.33
CA LYS A 2 -5.32 -9.20 1.43
C LYS A 2 -4.08 -8.39 1.05
N THR A 3 -3.47 -7.74 2.04
CA THR A 3 -2.24 -6.95 1.87
C THR A 3 -1.15 -7.53 2.76
N TYR A 4 0.04 -7.72 2.20
CA TYR A 4 1.21 -8.20 2.90
C TYR A 4 2.33 -7.18 2.75
N THR A 5 2.87 -6.73 3.87
CA THR A 5 4.02 -5.83 3.92
C THR A 5 5.27 -6.65 4.21
N SER A 6 6.26 -6.59 3.32
CA SER A 6 7.63 -7.07 3.55
C SER A 6 8.58 -5.89 3.61
N VAL A 7 9.83 -6.11 4.02
CA VAL A 7 10.86 -5.07 4.12
C VAL A 7 11.11 -4.40 2.76
N SER A 8 11.06 -5.18 1.68
CA SER A 8 11.42 -4.68 0.33
C SER A 8 10.23 -4.54 -0.62
N HIS A 9 9.08 -5.13 -0.31
CA HIS A 9 7.92 -5.08 -1.20
C HIS A 9 6.58 -5.13 -0.47
N LEU A 10 5.57 -4.50 -1.08
CA LEU A 10 4.17 -4.59 -0.74
C LEU A 10 3.47 -5.56 -1.70
N ARG A 11 2.79 -6.58 -1.18
CA ARG A 11 2.02 -7.56 -1.98
C ARG A 11 0.52 -7.39 -1.75
N LEU A 12 -0.24 -7.22 -2.83
CA LEU A 12 -1.71 -7.17 -2.82
C LEU A 12 -2.27 -8.44 -3.49
N VAL A 13 -3.14 -9.17 -2.79
CA VAL A 13 -3.71 -10.44 -3.25
C VAL A 13 -5.24 -10.35 -3.20
N GLY A 14 -5.90 -10.42 -4.35
CA GLY A 14 -7.36 -10.32 -4.46
C GLY A 14 -7.84 -10.26 -5.90
N LYS A 15 -9.10 -9.89 -6.11
CA LYS A 15 -9.65 -9.70 -7.45
C LYS A 15 -8.97 -8.51 -8.12
N ALA A 16 -8.78 -8.59 -9.43
CA ALA A 16 -8.04 -7.57 -10.19
C ALA A 16 -8.62 -6.14 -10.00
N TRP A 17 -9.95 -6.01 -9.89
CA TRP A 17 -10.58 -4.72 -9.67
C TRP A 17 -10.29 -4.14 -8.27
N GLU A 18 -10.22 -4.99 -7.23
CA GLU A 18 -9.89 -4.57 -5.86
C GLU A 18 -8.46 -4.04 -5.80
N ILE A 19 -7.53 -4.73 -6.47
CA ILE A 19 -6.11 -4.34 -6.53
C ILE A 19 -5.97 -2.98 -7.22
N ARG A 20 -6.61 -2.79 -8.39
CA ARG A 20 -6.59 -1.50 -9.10
C ARG A 20 -7.20 -0.38 -8.26
N HIS A 21 -8.32 -0.64 -7.60
CA HIS A 21 -8.98 0.34 -6.74
C HIS A 21 -8.08 0.73 -5.56
N GLN A 22 -7.46 -0.25 -4.89
CA GLN A 22 -6.56 0.01 -3.78
C GLN A 22 -5.33 0.82 -4.21
N LEU A 23 -4.69 0.47 -5.33
CA LEU A 23 -3.54 1.22 -5.83
C LEU A 23 -3.91 2.68 -6.11
N ARG A 24 -5.11 2.93 -6.66
CA ARG A 24 -5.61 4.29 -6.85
C ARG A 24 -5.83 5.01 -5.51
N LEU A 25 -6.45 4.36 -4.52
CA LEU A 25 -6.62 4.92 -3.17
C LEU A 25 -5.26 5.24 -2.51
N MET A 26 -4.28 4.34 -2.63
CA MET A 26 -2.93 4.54 -2.10
C MET A 26 -2.24 5.72 -2.77
N SER A 27 -2.35 5.86 -4.10
CA SER A 27 -1.80 7.00 -4.84
C SER A 27 -2.43 8.32 -4.42
N CYS A 28 -3.75 8.37 -4.22
CA CYS A 28 -4.43 9.59 -3.77
C CYS A 28 -4.11 9.93 -2.30
N LYS A 29 -4.02 8.92 -1.43
CA LYS A 29 -3.74 9.11 0.01
C LYS A 29 -2.27 9.34 0.32
N ALA A 30 -1.34 8.93 -0.54
CA ALA A 30 0.08 9.24 -0.41
C ALA A 30 0.32 10.77 -0.36
N ALA A 31 -0.48 11.56 -1.09
CA ALA A 31 -0.44 13.02 -1.03
C ALA A 31 -0.96 13.59 0.31
N SER A 32 -1.70 12.81 1.09
CA SER A 32 -2.33 13.21 2.35
C SER A 32 -1.69 12.57 3.59
N GLY A 33 -0.62 11.77 3.45
CA GLY A 33 0.09 11.12 4.56
C GLY A 33 -0.69 10.04 5.32
N ALA A 34 -1.91 9.67 4.87
CA ALA A 34 -2.87 8.90 5.67
C ALA A 34 -3.17 7.49 5.11
N SER A 35 -2.16 6.77 4.61
CA SER A 35 -2.32 5.38 4.16
C SER A 35 -1.50 4.42 5.02
N GLU A 36 -2.07 3.93 6.11
CA GLU A 36 -1.46 2.98 7.07
C GLU A 36 -0.56 1.88 6.46
N PRO A 37 -0.97 1.09 5.44
CA PRO A 37 -0.13 0.03 4.87
C PRO A 37 1.00 0.55 3.97
N LEU A 38 0.83 1.70 3.31
CA LEU A 38 1.89 2.33 2.51
C LEU A 38 2.86 3.11 3.41
N ALA A 39 2.32 3.84 4.40
CA ALA A 39 3.07 4.59 5.38
C ALA A 39 3.97 3.65 6.20
N SER A 40 3.44 2.52 6.69
CA SER A 40 4.25 1.51 7.40
C SER A 40 5.31 0.82 6.53
N PHE A 41 5.07 0.70 5.23
CA PHE A 41 6.10 0.24 4.28
C PHE A 41 7.18 1.31 4.08
N LEU A 42 6.77 2.55 3.79
CA LEU A 42 7.69 3.66 3.54
C LEU A 42 8.55 3.98 4.77
N THR A 43 7.98 4.09 5.97
CA THR A 43 8.73 4.34 7.21
C THR A 43 9.73 3.26 7.54
N ARG A 44 9.48 2.02 7.12
CA ARG A 44 10.43 0.90 7.30
C ARG A 44 11.63 0.99 6.35
N THR A 45 11.44 1.56 5.16
CA THR A 45 12.53 1.71 4.18
C THR A 45 13.38 2.96 4.40
N SER A 46 12.92 3.92 5.20
CA SER A 46 13.66 5.15 5.53
C SER A 46 14.53 5.05 6.79
N SER A 47 14.60 3.88 7.46
CA SER A 47 15.45 3.62 8.62
C SER A 47 16.77 2.96 8.25
#